data_AF-A0A2S6QM16-F1
#
_entry.id   AF-A0A2S6QM16-F1
#
_cell.length_a   1.000
_cell.length_b   1.000
_cell.length_c   1.000
_cell.angle_alpha   90.00
_cell.angle_beta   90.00
_cell.angle_gamma   90.00
#
_symmetry.space_group_name_H-M   'P 1'
#
loop_
_entity.id
_entity.type
_entity.pdbx_description
1 polymer ?
#
loop_
_entity_poly.entity_id
_entity_poly.type
_entity_poly.pdbx_seq_one_letter_code
_entity_poly.pdbx_strand_id
1 'polypeptide(L)'
;YEDQKVCFSERWAKLSFIPFYLKTTDLCVMTNENQMDVFHYAFFNFIYCKQTFVFEENSKKECKVTRHTHLQIPSFLKFLQPFFDKIMQKWFVDVWEEDMPMRERRFKVWKLGFEDFKGINYINNPEIIKNNSLNREYKVKLPIPKITHIKNKSSEKTFLRIIKKSKHIGYGLPDL
;
A
#
# COMPACT_ATOMS: atom_id res chain seq x y z
N TYR A 1 -0.39 12.80 9.48
CA TYR A 1 1.05 13.13 9.44
C TYR A 1 1.76 11.93 8.85
N GLU A 2 2.72 12.11 7.95
CA GLU A 2 3.39 10.96 7.32
C GLU A 2 4.84 11.31 6.95
N ASP A 3 5.79 10.47 7.35
CA ASP A 3 7.22 10.58 7.01
C ASP A 3 7.76 9.30 6.36
N GLN A 4 9.06 9.03 6.45
CA GLN A 4 9.71 7.85 5.87
C GLN A 4 9.37 6.55 6.60
N LYS A 5 9.16 6.59 7.90
CA LYS A 5 8.94 5.39 8.72
C LYS A 5 7.56 5.33 9.32
N VAL A 6 6.88 6.46 9.46
CA VAL A 6 5.63 6.56 10.18
C VAL A 6 4.55 7.20 9.32
N CYS A 7 3.36 6.61 9.33
CA CYS A 7 2.14 7.19 8.78
C CYS A 7 1.07 7.24 9.87
N PHE A 8 0.69 8.44 10.27
CA PHE A 8 -0.46 8.69 11.12
C PHE A 8 -1.62 9.21 10.27
N SER A 9 -2.74 8.50 10.30
CA SER A 9 -3.97 8.90 9.64
C SER A 9 -5.14 8.91 10.61
N GLU A 10 -6.00 9.89 10.44
CA GLU A 10 -7.28 9.98 11.15
C GLU A 10 -8.38 9.93 10.11
N ARG A 11 -9.38 9.06 10.34
CA ARG A 11 -10.49 8.84 9.43
C ARG A 11 -11.80 9.00 10.16
N TRP A 12 -12.75 9.60 9.46
CA TRP A 12 -14.11 9.81 9.94
C TRP A 12 -15.06 9.11 8.99
N ALA A 13 -15.84 8.17 9.51
CA ALA A 13 -16.83 7.44 8.75
C ALA A 13 -18.22 7.73 9.29
N LYS A 14 -19.15 8.14 8.41
CA LYS A 14 -20.57 8.24 8.76
C LYS A 14 -21.18 6.85 8.74
N LEU A 15 -21.77 6.42 9.84
CA LEU A 15 -22.51 5.16 9.87
C LEU A 15 -23.88 5.37 9.23
N SER A 16 -24.28 4.45 8.35
CA SER A 16 -25.50 4.57 7.55
C SER A 16 -26.78 4.69 8.39
N PHE A 17 -26.80 4.11 9.60
CA PHE A 17 -28.01 3.97 10.41
C PHE A 17 -27.98 4.73 11.73
N ILE A 18 -26.94 5.52 12.01
CA ILE A 18 -26.80 6.20 13.30
C ILE A 18 -26.23 7.62 13.10
N PRO A 19 -26.76 8.66 13.77
CA PRO A 19 -26.40 10.06 13.50
C PRO A 19 -25.03 10.48 14.08
N PHE A 20 -24.11 9.54 14.31
CA PHE A 20 -22.76 9.84 14.78
C PHE A 20 -21.70 9.39 13.77
N TYR A 21 -20.59 10.11 13.76
CA TYR A 21 -19.40 9.73 13.01
C TYR A 21 -18.52 8.83 13.87
N LEU A 22 -18.03 7.76 13.26
CA LEU A 22 -16.97 6.95 13.85
C LEU A 22 -15.63 7.59 13.49
N LYS A 23 -14.89 7.99 14.52
CA LYS A 23 -13.49 8.36 14.38
C LYS A 23 -12.62 7.13 14.57
N THR A 24 -11.71 6.90 13.63
CA THR A 24 -10.63 5.92 13.76
C THR A 24 -9.28 6.61 13.56
N THR A 25 -8.29 6.15 14.30
CA THR A 25 -6.91 6.63 14.16
C THR A 25 -6.00 5.45 13.90
N ASP A 26 -5.22 5.55 12.83
CA ASP A 26 -4.30 4.52 12.39
C ASP A 26 -2.88 5.08 12.42
N LEU A 27 -1.97 4.38 13.09
CA LEU A 27 -0.55 4.65 13.10
C LEU A 27 0.18 3.46 12.47
N CYS A 28 0.67 3.63 11.25
CA CYS A 28 1.54 2.67 10.60
C CYS A 28 3.00 3.03 10.88
N VAL A 29 3.81 2.04 11.25
CA VAL A 29 5.23 2.17 11.52
C VAL A 29 5.99 1.08 10.78
N MET A 30 6.92 1.49 9.92
CA MET A 30 7.90 0.61 9.32
C MET A 30 8.98 0.32 10.36
N THR A 31 8.91 -0.88 10.96
CA THR A 31 9.82 -1.27 12.04
C THR A 31 11.18 -1.70 11.49
N ASN A 32 11.19 -2.34 10.32
CA ASN A 32 12.38 -2.70 9.54
C ASN A 32 12.02 -2.83 8.05
N GLU A 33 12.97 -3.28 7.22
CA GLU A 33 12.79 -3.40 5.76
C GLU A 33 11.70 -4.41 5.34
N ASN A 34 11.38 -5.38 6.20
CA ASN A 34 10.47 -6.49 5.90
C ASN A 34 9.28 -6.58 6.87
N GLN A 35 9.08 -5.57 7.72
CA GLN A 35 8.03 -5.57 8.72
C GLN A 35 7.39 -4.20 8.91
N MET A 36 6.06 -4.18 8.86
CA MET A 36 5.23 -3.03 9.13
C MET A 36 4.27 -3.34 10.28
N ASP A 37 4.31 -2.53 11.32
CA ASP A 37 3.34 -2.56 12.40
C ASP A 37 2.28 -1.49 12.14
N VAL A 38 1.01 -1.81 12.37
CA VAL A 38 -0.12 -0.88 12.26
C VAL A 38 -0.91 -0.93 13.56
N PHE A 39 -1.10 0.24 14.16
CA PHE A 39 -1.85 0.43 15.38
C PHE A 39 -3.14 1.15 15.05
N HIS A 40 -4.26 0.47 15.27
CA HIS A 40 -5.60 0.98 15.02
C HIS A 40 -6.29 1.24 16.35
N TYR A 41 -6.89 2.43 16.47
CA TYR A 41 -7.80 2.76 17.56
C TYR A 41 -9.15 3.14 16.97
N ALA A 42 -10.20 2.51 17.48
CA ALA A 42 -11.58 2.73 17.05
C ALA A 42 -12.52 2.84 18.25
N PHE A 43 -13.70 3.43 18.02
CA PHE A 43 -14.74 3.62 19.03
C PHE A 43 -14.21 4.33 20.29
N PHE A 44 -13.71 5.57 20.16
CA PHE A 44 -13.19 6.34 21.30
C PHE A 44 -12.12 5.59 22.13
N ASN A 45 -11.22 4.86 21.45
CA ASN A 45 -10.17 4.03 22.04
C ASN A 45 -10.66 2.80 22.82
N PHE A 46 -11.94 2.41 22.71
CA PHE A 46 -12.42 1.15 23.29
C PHE A 46 -11.86 -0.08 22.59
N ILE A 47 -11.58 0.03 21.29
CA ILE A 47 -11.00 -1.05 20.50
C ILE A 47 -9.60 -0.63 20.08
N TYR A 48 -8.63 -1.43 20.50
CA TYR A 48 -7.25 -1.32 20.04
C TYR A 48 -6.87 -2.57 19.26
N CYS A 49 -6.32 -2.38 18.07
CA CYS A 49 -5.87 -3.47 17.23
C CYS A 49 -4.44 -3.19 16.75
N LYS A 50 -3.51 -4.06 17.14
CA LYS A 50 -2.15 -4.08 16.59
C LYS A 50 -2.09 -5.14 15.50
N GLN A 51 -1.70 -4.73 14.30
CA GLN A 51 -1.41 -5.64 13.19
C GLN A 51 0.07 -5.58 12.85
N THR A 52 0.72 -6.72 12.76
CA THR A 52 2.11 -6.84 12.31
C THR A 52 2.11 -7.58 10.98
N PHE A 53 2.55 -6.91 9.93
CA PHE A 53 2.74 -7.46 8.60
C PHE A 53 4.21 -7.79 8.40
N VAL A 54 4.49 -9.06 8.10
CA VAL A 54 5.82 -9.56 7.75
C VAL A 54 5.83 -9.93 6.28
N PHE A 55 6.83 -9.46 5.56
CA PHE A 55 7.02 -9.67 4.13
C PHE A 55 8.21 -10.60 3.92
N GLU A 56 7.97 -11.74 3.29
CA GLU A 56 8.99 -12.75 3.00
C GLU A 56 9.06 -12.96 1.48
N GLU A 57 10.23 -12.74 0.89
CA GLU A 57 10.47 -13.09 -0.52
C GLU A 57 10.77 -14.59 -0.61
N ASN A 58 9.77 -15.39 -0.98
CA ASN A 58 9.93 -16.84 -1.16
C ASN A 58 10.70 -17.16 -2.45
N SER A 59 10.54 -16.33 -3.48
CA SER A 59 11.21 -16.47 -4.78
C SER A 59 11.28 -15.12 -5.49
N LYS A 60 11.99 -15.02 -6.62
CA LYS A 60 12.11 -13.78 -7.42
C LYS A 60 10.77 -13.20 -7.89
N LYS A 61 9.66 -13.95 -7.81
CA LYS A 61 8.34 -13.56 -8.30
C LYS A 61 7.23 -13.66 -7.25
N GLU A 62 7.56 -14.10 -6.04
CA GLU A 62 6.56 -14.43 -5.03
C GLU A 62 6.95 -13.80 -3.69
N CYS A 63 5.99 -13.09 -3.12
CA CYS A 63 6.09 -12.51 -1.79
C CYS A 63 4.99 -13.14 -0.94
N LYS A 64 5.39 -13.72 0.19
CA LYS A 64 4.45 -14.16 1.22
C LYS A 64 4.27 -13.02 2.20
N VAL A 65 3.01 -12.70 2.46
CA VAL A 65 2.64 -11.69 3.45
C VAL A 65 1.94 -12.38 4.60
N THR A 66 2.55 -12.30 5.79
CA THR A 66 1.98 -12.85 7.01
C THR A 66 1.48 -11.70 7.88
N ARG A 67 0.20 -11.75 8.27
CA ARG A 67 -0.40 -10.76 9.16
C ARG A 67 -0.68 -11.38 10.52
N HIS A 68 -0.05 -10.86 11.56
CA HIS A 68 -0.38 -11.14 12.96
C HIS A 68 -1.31 -10.05 13.47
N THR A 69 -2.45 -10.43 14.06
CA THR A 69 -3.42 -9.48 14.61
C THR A 69 -3.55 -9.70 16.11
N HIS A 70 -3.39 -8.62 16.88
CA HIS A 70 -3.65 -8.58 18.30
C HIS A 70 -4.76 -7.57 18.58
N LEU A 71 -5.91 -8.07 19.03
CA LEU A 71 -7.10 -7.26 19.28
C LEU A 71 -7.34 -7.17 20.79
N GLN A 72 -7.31 -5.95 21.31
CA GLN A 72 -7.68 -5.63 22.68
C GLN A 72 -9.09 -5.03 22.67
N ILE A 73 -10.01 -5.74 23.33
CA ILE A 73 -11.42 -5.36 23.48
C ILE A 73 -11.81 -5.42 24.96
N PRO A 74 -12.86 -4.70 25.37
CA PRO A 74 -13.42 -4.81 26.70
C PRO A 74 -13.85 -6.25 27.04
N SER A 75 -13.63 -6.67 28.28
CA SER A 75 -13.89 -8.04 28.74
C SER A 75 -15.32 -8.52 28.51
N PHE A 76 -16.31 -7.62 28.57
CA PHE A 76 -17.72 -7.95 28.32
C PHE A 76 -18.02 -8.30 26.86
N LEU A 77 -17.14 -7.95 25.90
CA LEU A 77 -17.24 -8.34 24.49
C LEU A 77 -16.46 -9.62 24.15
N LYS A 78 -15.75 -10.22 25.12
CA LYS A 78 -14.89 -11.40 24.89
C LYS A 78 -15.67 -12.59 24.32
N PHE A 79 -16.95 -12.75 24.66
CA PHE A 79 -17.78 -13.83 24.11
C PHE A 79 -17.99 -13.73 22.58
N LEU A 80 -17.84 -12.54 22.00
CA LEU A 80 -17.93 -12.32 20.55
C LEU A 80 -16.63 -12.66 19.81
N GLN A 81 -15.53 -12.91 20.53
CA GLN A 81 -14.23 -13.20 19.96
C GLN A 81 -14.25 -14.27 18.83
N PRO A 82 -14.84 -15.48 19.00
CA PRO A 82 -14.81 -16.49 17.94
C PRO A 82 -15.54 -16.06 16.67
N PHE A 83 -16.55 -15.19 16.79
CA PHE A 83 -17.27 -14.63 15.64
C PHE A 83 -16.43 -13.56 14.93
N PHE A 84 -15.83 -12.65 15.71
CA PHE A 84 -14.92 -11.64 15.17
C PHE A 84 -13.70 -12.26 14.49
N ASP A 85 -13.11 -13.31 15.05
CA ASP A 85 -11.95 -13.98 14.45
C ASP A 85 -12.28 -14.52 13.06
N LYS A 86 -13.44 -15.16 12.89
CA LYS A 86 -13.91 -15.65 11.58
C LYS A 86 -14.15 -14.51 10.60
N ILE A 87 -14.81 -13.43 11.03
CA ILE A 87 -15.07 -12.27 10.18
C ILE A 87 -13.76 -11.60 9.76
N MET A 88 -12.84 -11.37 10.68
CA MET A 88 -11.58 -10.66 10.41
C MET A 88 -10.62 -11.47 9.55
N GLN A 89 -10.66 -12.80 9.63
CA GLN A 89 -9.93 -13.67 8.72
C GLN A 89 -10.52 -13.61 7.32
N LYS A 90 -11.84 -13.80 7.19
CA LYS A 90 -12.51 -13.74 5.89
C LYS A 90 -12.35 -12.37 5.23
N TRP A 91 -12.62 -11.30 5.97
CA TRP A 91 -12.50 -9.93 5.48
C TRP A 91 -11.09 -9.61 5.01
N PHE A 92 -10.05 -10.13 5.67
CA PHE A 92 -8.68 -9.94 5.21
C PHE A 92 -8.41 -10.59 3.87
N VAL A 93 -8.86 -11.84 3.69
CA VAL A 93 -8.70 -12.55 2.41
C VAL A 93 -9.49 -11.82 1.32
N ASP A 94 -10.73 -11.44 1.59
CA ASP A 94 -11.59 -10.72 0.64
C ASP A 94 -10.94 -9.39 0.19
N VAL A 95 -10.42 -8.58 1.13
CA VAL A 95 -9.68 -7.34 0.81
C VAL A 95 -8.40 -7.63 0.04
N TRP A 96 -7.71 -8.72 0.38
CA TRP A 96 -6.50 -9.11 -0.35
C TRP A 96 -6.81 -9.50 -1.79
N GLU A 97 -7.89 -10.24 -2.03
CA GLU A 97 -8.37 -10.63 -3.35
C GLU A 97 -8.86 -9.42 -4.16
N GLU A 98 -9.61 -8.50 -3.54
CA GLU A 98 -10.10 -7.28 -4.18
C GLU A 98 -8.96 -6.42 -4.74
N ASP A 99 -7.88 -6.27 -3.98
CA ASP A 99 -6.70 -5.50 -4.39
C ASP A 99 -5.75 -6.27 -5.34
N MET A 100 -5.93 -7.58 -5.50
CA MET A 100 -5.05 -8.43 -6.31
C MET A 100 -4.85 -7.91 -7.75
N PRO A 101 -5.91 -7.49 -8.49
CA PRO A 101 -5.75 -6.97 -9.85
C PRO A 101 -4.92 -5.69 -9.91
N MET A 102 -4.88 -4.89 -8.83
CA MET A 102 -4.02 -3.70 -8.77
C MET A 102 -2.56 -4.05 -8.55
N ARG A 103 -2.28 -5.03 -7.68
CA ARG A 103 -0.92 -5.55 -7.47
C ARG A 103 -0.36 -6.19 -8.74
N GLU A 104 -1.16 -6.99 -9.45
CA GLU A 104 -0.77 -7.58 -10.73
C GLU A 104 -0.49 -6.53 -11.80
N ARG A 105 -1.37 -5.53 -11.95
CA ARG A 105 -1.16 -4.43 -12.89
C ARG A 105 0.14 -3.67 -12.59
N ARG A 106 0.39 -3.37 -11.31
CA ARG A 106 1.65 -2.73 -10.87
C ARG A 106 2.86 -3.59 -11.23
N PHE A 107 2.79 -4.91 -11.03
CA PHE A 107 3.88 -5.83 -11.37
C PHE A 107 4.14 -5.91 -12.88
N LYS A 108 3.08 -5.99 -13.71
CA LYS A 108 3.19 -5.97 -15.18
C LYS A 108 3.86 -4.68 -15.67
N VAL A 109 3.41 -3.53 -15.18
CA VAL A 109 3.97 -2.22 -15.54
C VAL A 109 5.42 -2.08 -15.05
N TRP A 110 5.74 -2.59 -13.86
CA TRP A 110 7.12 -2.61 -13.36
C TRP A 110 8.07 -3.45 -14.23
N LYS A 111 7.61 -4.60 -14.76
CA LYS A 111 8.37 -5.42 -15.71
C LYS A 111 8.67 -4.70 -17.03
N LEU A 112 7.80 -3.78 -17.45
CA LEU A 112 8.03 -2.93 -18.61
C LEU A 112 9.09 -1.83 -18.36
N GLY A 113 9.71 -1.81 -17.18
CA GLY A 113 10.73 -0.81 -16.84
C GLY A 113 10.16 0.46 -16.21
N PHE A 114 8.94 0.41 -15.68
CA PHE A 114 8.40 1.54 -14.92
C PHE A 114 9.23 1.79 -13.66
N GLU A 115 9.57 3.04 -13.43
CA GLU A 115 10.15 3.56 -12.19
C GLU A 115 9.15 4.51 -11.53
N ASP A 116 8.92 4.35 -10.23
CA ASP A 116 8.00 5.20 -9.48
C ASP A 116 8.34 6.69 -9.70
N PHE A 117 7.30 7.49 -9.97
CA PHE A 117 7.35 8.93 -10.28
C PHE A 117 8.08 9.35 -11.57
N LYS A 118 8.85 8.46 -12.20
CA LYS A 118 9.52 8.73 -13.47
C LYS A 118 8.76 8.17 -14.68
N GLY A 119 8.05 7.05 -14.51
CA GLY A 119 7.36 6.37 -15.61
C GLY A 119 8.25 5.37 -16.33
N ILE A 120 7.98 5.13 -17.62
CA ILE A 120 8.74 4.21 -18.46
C ILE A 120 9.62 5.02 -19.42
N ASN A 121 10.94 4.81 -19.35
CA ASN A 121 11.93 5.64 -20.04
C ASN A 121 11.74 5.69 -21.57
N TYR A 122 11.53 4.55 -22.23
CA TYR A 122 11.35 4.48 -23.69
C TYR A 122 10.01 5.04 -24.17
N ILE A 123 9.03 5.21 -23.28
CA ILE A 123 7.75 5.87 -23.59
C ILE A 123 7.92 7.39 -23.47
N ASN A 124 8.71 7.83 -22.50
CA ASN A 124 8.96 9.24 -22.23
C ASN A 124 9.99 9.87 -23.19
N ASN A 125 10.95 9.10 -23.69
CA ASN A 125 11.96 9.55 -24.65
C ASN A 125 11.97 8.65 -25.91
N PRO A 126 11.56 9.17 -27.08
CA PRO A 126 11.53 8.40 -28.34
C PRO A 126 12.90 7.96 -28.85
N GLU A 127 14.00 8.52 -28.34
CA GLU A 127 15.37 8.13 -28.71
C GLU A 127 15.81 6.81 -28.03
N ILE A 128 15.13 6.39 -26.97
CA ILE A 128 15.48 5.19 -26.19
C ILE A 128 14.77 3.97 -26.76
N ILE A 129 15.52 2.96 -27.18
CA ILE A 129 14.99 1.68 -27.66
C ILE A 129 14.48 0.85 -26.47
N LYS A 130 13.31 0.22 -26.63
CA LYS A 130 12.74 -0.69 -25.63
C LYS A 130 13.70 -1.86 -25.38
N ASN A 131 14.17 -2.00 -24.15
CA ASN A 131 14.93 -3.18 -23.74
C ASN A 131 13.95 -4.29 -23.36
N ASN A 132 13.96 -5.41 -24.10
CA ASN A 132 13.04 -6.54 -23.90
C ASN A 132 13.49 -7.50 -22.79
N SER A 133 14.51 -7.16 -21.99
CA SER A 133 14.95 -8.06 -20.92
C SER A 133 13.91 -8.13 -19.80
N LEU A 134 13.06 -9.17 -19.86
CA LEU A 134 12.05 -9.50 -18.86
C LEU A 134 12.65 -9.92 -17.51
N ASN A 135 13.97 -9.97 -17.41
CA ASN A 135 14.72 -10.48 -16.26
C ASN A 135 15.26 -9.35 -15.37
N ARG A 136 14.42 -8.35 -15.11
CA ARG A 136 14.69 -7.30 -14.12
C ARG A 136 14.60 -7.94 -12.73
N GLU A 137 15.65 -7.82 -11.94
CA GLU A 137 15.63 -8.25 -10.53
C GLU A 137 14.77 -7.26 -9.73
N TYR A 138 13.74 -7.78 -9.05
CA TYR A 138 12.92 -6.97 -8.15
C TYR A 138 13.69 -6.79 -6.85
N LYS A 139 14.11 -5.55 -6.55
CA LYS A 139 14.71 -5.22 -5.26
C LYS A 139 13.70 -4.40 -4.47
N VAL A 140 13.14 -4.98 -3.42
CA VAL A 140 12.34 -4.23 -2.46
C VAL A 140 13.23 -3.19 -1.81
N LYS A 141 12.89 -1.92 -1.97
CA LYS A 141 13.50 -0.82 -1.23
C LYS A 141 12.41 -0.04 -0.53
N LEU A 142 12.31 -0.24 0.78
CA LEU A 142 11.39 0.48 1.64
C LEU A 142 12.14 1.56 2.45
N PRO A 143 11.52 2.72 2.71
CA PRO A 143 10.20 3.14 2.23
C PRO A 143 10.22 3.51 0.74
N ILE A 144 9.05 3.36 0.09
CA ILE A 144 8.88 3.78 -1.31
C ILE A 144 9.16 5.29 -1.39
N PRO A 145 9.95 5.76 -2.38
CA PRO A 145 10.18 7.19 -2.57
C PRO A 145 8.85 7.95 -2.69
N LYS A 146 8.86 9.26 -2.46
CA LYS A 146 7.66 10.11 -2.56
C LYS A 146 7.89 11.21 -3.58
N ILE A 147 6.82 11.65 -4.26
CA ILE A 147 6.84 12.86 -5.12
C ILE A 147 7.44 14.04 -4.36
N THR A 148 7.08 14.18 -3.08
CA THR A 148 7.53 15.26 -2.20
C THR A 148 9.03 15.20 -1.86
N HIS A 149 9.69 14.05 -1.98
CA HIS A 149 11.14 13.93 -1.73
C HIS A 149 11.98 14.35 -2.95
N ILE A 150 11.37 14.45 -4.13
CA ILE A 150 12.07 14.83 -5.37
C ILE A 150 12.44 16.34 -5.36
N LYS A 151 11.82 17.13 -4.48
CA LYS A 151 12.15 18.54 -4.28
C LYS A 151 12.04 18.92 -2.81
N ASN A 152 13.17 19.16 -2.14
CA ASN A 152 13.16 19.95 -0.92
C ASN A 152 14.46 20.78 -0.80
N LYS A 153 14.40 21.98 -1.39
CA LYS A 153 15.11 23.17 -0.89
C LYS A 153 14.17 24.37 -0.70
N SER A 154 12.96 24.37 -1.26
CA SER A 154 11.94 25.40 -0.98
C SER A 154 10.63 24.76 -0.53
N SER A 155 9.90 25.47 0.33
CA SER A 155 8.62 25.10 0.95
C SER A 155 7.45 25.01 -0.02
N GLU A 156 7.66 25.19 -1.33
CA GLU A 156 6.62 25.12 -2.35
C GLU A 156 6.53 23.73 -2.98
N LYS A 157 5.40 23.05 -2.75
CA LYS A 157 5.07 21.78 -3.40
C LYS A 157 4.71 22.02 -4.88
N THR A 158 5.71 22.17 -5.74
CA THR A 158 5.49 22.19 -7.20
C THR A 158 5.37 20.76 -7.73
N PHE A 159 4.16 20.34 -8.08
CA PHE A 159 3.92 19.11 -8.85
C PHE A 159 4.42 19.32 -10.28
N LEU A 160 5.67 18.95 -10.57
CA LEU A 160 6.19 19.00 -11.93
C LEU A 160 5.69 17.78 -12.71
N ARG A 161 5.04 18.03 -13.83
CA ARG A 161 4.85 17.00 -14.86
C ARG A 161 6.21 16.72 -15.49
N ILE A 162 6.86 15.63 -15.08
CA ILE A 162 8.16 15.19 -15.62
C ILE A 162 8.04 14.76 -17.10
N ILE A 163 6.82 14.39 -17.52
CA ILE A 163 6.51 13.86 -18.84
C ILE A 163 6.34 15.00 -19.85
N LYS A 164 7.31 15.16 -20.78
CA LYS A 164 7.25 16.14 -21.87
C LYS A 164 6.18 15.82 -22.93
N LYS A 165 5.95 14.52 -23.20
CA LYS A 165 4.92 14.01 -24.13
C LYS A 165 4.33 12.72 -23.56
N SER A 166 3.01 12.62 -23.49
CA SER A 166 2.31 11.37 -23.09
C SER A 166 1.80 10.66 -24.33
N LYS A 167 2.19 9.39 -24.53
CA LYS A 167 1.58 8.52 -25.53
C LYS A 167 0.48 7.70 -24.85
N HIS A 168 -0.73 7.68 -25.42
CA HIS A 168 -1.76 6.77 -24.95
C HIS A 168 -1.39 5.35 -25.38
N ILE A 169 -1.23 4.47 -24.40
CA ILE A 169 -0.95 3.05 -24.59
C ILE A 169 -2.17 2.39 -23.96
N GLY A 170 -3.10 1.92 -24.79
CA GLY A 170 -4.44 1.54 -24.37
C GLY A 170 -4.48 0.58 -23.17
N TYR A 171 -5.60 0.58 -22.45
CA TYR A 171 -5.85 -0.33 -21.33
C TYR A 171 -6.22 -1.73 -21.86
N GLY A 172 -5.19 -2.49 -22.23
CA GLY A 172 -5.34 -3.84 -22.75
C GLY A 172 -4.37 -4.08 -23.89
N LEU A 173 -3.20 -4.61 -23.58
CA LEU A 173 -2.30 -5.17 -24.58
C LEU A 173 -2.33 -6.69 -24.40
N PRO A 174 -3.03 -7.44 -25.27
CA PRO A 174 -2.99 -8.90 -25.28
C PRO A 174 -1.67 -9.46 -25.83
N ASP A 175 -0.86 -8.65 -26.53
CA ASP A 175 0.34 -9.12 -27.24
C ASP A 175 1.68 -8.61 -26.64
N LEU A 176 1.74 -8.39 -25.32
CA LEU A 176 2.98 -8.06 -24.60
C LEU A 176 3.14 -8.81 -23.28
#